data_AF-A0A1W9TYT4-F1
#
_entry.id   AF-A0A1W9TYT4-F1
#
_cell.length_a   1.000
_cell.length_b   1.000
_cell.length_c   1.000
_cell.angle_alpha   90.00
_cell.angle_beta   90.00
_cell.angle_gamma   90.00
#
_symmetry.space_group_name_H-M   'P 1'
#
loop_
_entity.id
_entity.type
_entity.pdbx_description
1 polymer ?
#
loop_
_entity_poly.entity_id
_entity_poly.type
_entity_poly.pdbx_seq_one_letter_code
_entity_poly.pdbx_strand_id
1 'polypeptide(L)'
;MNSYQQEQAESLSMVQRCLATLSASERQALEVKITDYLLFRDEVDTFLSDHFSALCTKNGCMWRVKPIVCEMFLCEQAKKEVFREKAWAEDAWEELKQRKKLYTWPDRPVLFDDLERYFMDAGYSSPLMYLHNSPGLLRVKQLGTTPLSRVK
;
A
#
# COMPACT_ATOMS: atom_id res chain seq x y z
N MET A 1 -2.68 -24.75 0.25
CA MET A 1 -2.35 -23.34 0.54
C MET A 1 -0.90 -23.31 0.98
N ASN A 2 -0.05 -22.48 0.37
CA ASN A 2 1.35 -22.37 0.79
C ASN A 2 1.48 -21.50 2.06
N SER A 3 2.66 -21.50 2.71
CA SER A 3 2.89 -20.75 3.95
C SER A 3 2.59 -19.25 3.80
N TYR A 4 3.01 -18.65 2.70
CA TYR A 4 2.72 -17.25 2.39
C TYR A 4 1.21 -16.95 2.32
N GLN A 5 0.44 -17.80 1.62
CA GLN A 5 -1.01 -17.65 1.53
C GLN A 5 -1.69 -17.81 2.89
N GLN A 6 -1.16 -18.68 3.74
CA GLN A 6 -1.65 -18.85 5.11
C GLN A 6 -1.42 -17.61 5.96
N GLU A 7 -0.20 -17.05 5.96
CA GLU A 7 0.12 -15.81 6.69
C GLU A 7 -0.78 -14.63 6.26
N GLN A 8 -1.05 -14.52 4.95
CA GLN A 8 -1.97 -13.51 4.40
C GLN A 8 -3.40 -13.72 4.90
N ALA A 9 -3.89 -14.96 4.90
CA ALA A 9 -5.24 -15.28 5.35
C ALA A 9 -5.41 -15.05 6.86
N GLU A 10 -4.43 -15.43 7.67
CA GLU A 10 -4.41 -15.20 9.12
C GLU A 10 -4.39 -13.71 9.46
N SER A 11 -3.57 -12.93 8.75
CA SER A 11 -3.50 -11.48 8.90
C SER A 11 -4.80 -10.80 8.51
N LEU A 12 -5.44 -11.21 7.42
CA LEU A 12 -6.76 -10.71 7.02
C LEU A 12 -7.82 -11.03 8.08
N SER A 13 -7.80 -12.24 8.62
CA SER A 13 -8.73 -12.68 9.67
C SER A 13 -8.52 -11.90 10.98
N MET A 14 -7.28 -11.57 11.31
CA MET A 14 -6.93 -10.70 12.43
C MET A 14 -7.50 -9.28 12.23
N VAL A 15 -7.31 -8.67 11.07
CA VAL A 15 -7.88 -7.35 10.74
C VAL A 15 -9.40 -7.37 10.85
N GLN A 16 -10.07 -8.39 10.30
CA GLN A 16 -11.53 -8.52 10.38
C GLN A 16 -12.02 -8.60 11.83
N ARG A 17 -11.35 -9.36 12.70
CA ARG A 17 -11.69 -9.45 14.13
C ARG A 17 -11.52 -8.09 14.83
N CYS A 18 -10.41 -7.40 14.60
CA CYS A 18 -10.20 -6.07 15.16
C CYS A 18 -11.28 -5.09 14.70
N LEU A 19 -11.55 -5.03 13.40
CA LEU A 19 -12.60 -4.15 12.87
C LEU A 19 -13.96 -4.48 13.47
N ALA A 20 -14.28 -5.75 13.69
CA ALA A 20 -15.55 -6.18 14.30
C ALA A 20 -15.75 -5.65 15.72
N THR A 21 -14.68 -5.39 16.49
CA THR A 21 -14.79 -4.85 17.86
C THR A 21 -14.92 -3.33 17.92
N LEU A 22 -14.70 -2.63 16.82
CA LEU A 22 -14.71 -1.17 16.80
C LEU A 22 -16.14 -0.61 16.93
N SER A 23 -16.27 0.40 17.78
CA SER A 23 -17.46 1.25 17.85
C SER A 23 -17.66 2.04 16.56
N ALA A 24 -18.86 2.61 16.38
CA ALA A 24 -19.17 3.40 15.20
C ALA A 24 -18.25 4.63 15.06
N SER A 25 -17.90 5.30 16.17
CA SER A 25 -17.00 6.45 16.16
C SER A 25 -15.55 6.07 15.82
N GLU A 26 -15.06 4.94 16.33
CA GLU A 26 -13.72 4.44 15.99
C GLU A 26 -13.61 4.05 14.51
N ARG A 27 -14.65 3.39 13.98
CA ARG A 27 -14.74 3.07 12.55
C ARG A 27 -14.74 4.34 11.70
N GLN A 28 -15.54 5.32 12.06
CA GLN A 28 -15.60 6.59 11.35
C GLN A 28 -14.26 7.34 11.41
N ALA A 29 -13.58 7.34 12.56
CA ALA A 29 -12.26 7.94 12.68
C ALA A 29 -11.22 7.23 11.78
N LEU A 30 -11.29 5.90 11.69
CA LEU A 30 -10.43 5.12 10.79
C LEU A 30 -10.73 5.43 9.31
N GLU A 31 -12.01 5.50 8.93
CA GLU A 31 -12.44 5.87 7.58
C GLU A 31 -11.94 7.26 7.17
N VAL A 32 -12.10 8.25 8.05
CA VAL A 32 -11.55 9.61 7.83
C VAL A 32 -10.04 9.56 7.65
N LYS A 33 -9.33 8.79 8.50
CA LYS A 33 -7.88 8.66 8.42
C LYS A 33 -7.38 8.06 7.11
N ILE A 34 -8.14 7.15 6.50
CA ILE A 34 -7.74 6.46 5.26
C ILE A 34 -8.38 7.07 4.00
N THR A 35 -9.19 8.13 4.12
CA THR A 35 -9.96 8.69 2.99
C THR A 35 -9.07 9.04 1.80
N ASP A 36 -7.97 9.77 2.01
CA ASP A 36 -7.05 10.14 0.94
C ASP A 36 -6.38 8.92 0.28
N TYR A 37 -6.12 7.88 1.06
CA TYR A 37 -5.58 6.62 0.54
C TYR A 37 -6.62 5.89 -0.31
N LEU A 38 -7.89 5.86 0.10
CA LEU A 38 -8.96 5.26 -0.69
C LEU A 38 -9.18 6.00 -2.01
N LEU A 39 -9.21 7.34 -2.00
CA LEU A 39 -9.26 8.14 -3.22
C LEU A 39 -8.08 7.83 -4.15
N PHE A 40 -6.87 7.74 -3.59
CA PHE A 40 -5.70 7.31 -4.35
C PHE A 40 -5.87 5.90 -4.96
N ARG A 41 -6.47 4.94 -4.25
CA ARG A 41 -6.74 3.59 -4.79
C ARG A 41 -7.73 3.64 -5.96
N ASP A 42 -8.78 4.45 -5.86
CA ASP A 42 -9.76 4.62 -6.92
C ASP A 42 -9.15 5.27 -8.17
N GLU A 43 -8.27 6.26 -7.99
CA GLU A 43 -7.55 6.89 -9.09
C GLU A 43 -6.58 5.92 -9.78
N VAL A 44 -5.87 5.08 -9.01
CA VAL A 44 -5.01 4.03 -9.58
C VAL A 44 -5.85 3.02 -10.37
N ASP A 45 -6.96 2.53 -9.82
CA ASP A 45 -7.80 1.56 -10.52
C ASP A 45 -8.41 2.16 -11.80
N THR A 46 -8.84 3.42 -11.75
CA THR A 46 -9.33 4.16 -12.93
C THR A 46 -8.24 4.28 -13.99
N PHE A 47 -7.04 4.72 -13.63
CA PHE A 47 -5.91 4.83 -14.56
C PHE A 47 -5.58 3.48 -15.22
N LEU A 48 -5.55 2.40 -14.43
CA LEU A 48 -5.29 1.06 -14.94
C LEU A 48 -6.42 0.56 -15.85
N SER A 49 -7.67 0.84 -15.51
CA SER A 49 -8.84 0.51 -16.33
C SER A 49 -8.79 1.23 -17.67
N ASP A 50 -8.51 2.54 -17.68
CA ASP A 50 -8.58 3.39 -18.87
C ASP A 50 -7.41 3.17 -19.84
N HIS A 51 -6.29 2.64 -19.37
CA HIS A 51 -5.06 2.56 -20.16
C HIS A 51 -4.50 1.14 -20.32
N PHE A 52 -4.73 0.25 -19.36
CA PHE A 52 -4.09 -1.07 -19.33
C PHE A 52 -5.07 -2.25 -19.43
N SER A 53 -6.38 -2.03 -19.32
CA SER A 53 -7.40 -3.09 -19.34
C SER A 53 -7.36 -3.97 -20.60
N ALA A 54 -6.99 -3.41 -21.76
CA ALA A 54 -6.86 -4.17 -23.00
C ALA A 54 -5.65 -5.12 -23.02
N LEU A 55 -4.61 -4.80 -22.24
CA LEU A 55 -3.35 -5.57 -22.18
C LEU A 55 -3.34 -6.56 -21.01
N CYS A 56 -3.99 -6.19 -19.90
CA CYS A 56 -4.16 -7.04 -18.74
C CYS A 56 -5.28 -8.06 -18.99
N THR A 57 -4.91 -9.28 -19.38
CA THR A 57 -5.90 -10.34 -19.69
C THR A 57 -6.74 -10.74 -18.47
N LYS A 58 -7.95 -11.27 -18.73
CA LYS A 58 -8.89 -11.81 -17.72
C LYS A 58 -8.28 -12.88 -16.79
N ASN A 59 -7.18 -13.53 -17.18
CA ASN A 59 -6.50 -14.54 -16.37
C ASN A 59 -5.34 -13.98 -15.52
N GLY A 60 -5.03 -12.69 -15.63
CA GLY A 60 -3.83 -12.11 -15.05
C GLY A 60 -3.91 -11.85 -13.54
N CYS A 61 -4.97 -11.17 -13.08
CA CYS A 61 -5.12 -10.80 -11.66
C CYS A 61 -6.28 -11.56 -11.02
N MET A 62 -5.97 -12.47 -10.09
CA MET A 62 -6.98 -13.24 -9.34
C MET A 62 -7.42 -12.58 -8.03
N TRP A 63 -6.80 -11.45 -7.66
CA TRP A 63 -7.07 -10.77 -6.40
C TRP A 63 -8.38 -9.99 -6.46
N ARG A 64 -9.31 -10.29 -5.55
CA ARG A 64 -10.49 -9.43 -5.32
C ARG A 64 -10.12 -8.12 -4.64
N VAL A 65 -9.15 -8.18 -3.73
CA VAL A 65 -8.54 -7.02 -3.07
C VAL A 65 -7.05 -7.07 -3.37
N LYS A 66 -6.58 -6.15 -4.22
CA LYS A 66 -5.19 -6.14 -4.68
C LYS A 66 -4.30 -5.46 -3.62
N PRO A 67 -3.18 -6.09 -3.18
CA PRO A 67 -2.15 -5.36 -2.45
C PRO A 67 -1.65 -4.16 -3.28
N ILE A 68 -1.41 -3.01 -2.65
CA ILE A 68 -0.98 -1.80 -3.39
C ILE A 68 0.36 -2.01 -4.12
N VAL A 69 1.20 -2.91 -3.62
CA VAL A 69 2.45 -3.28 -4.30
C VAL A 69 2.18 -3.99 -5.62
N CYS A 70 1.20 -4.90 -5.65
CA CYS A 70 0.81 -5.63 -6.84
C CYS A 70 0.03 -4.76 -7.83
N GLU A 71 -0.91 -3.94 -7.35
CA GLU A 71 -1.71 -3.06 -8.22
C GLU A 71 -0.86 -2.02 -8.93
N MET A 72 0.17 -1.52 -8.25
CA MET A 72 1.13 -0.55 -8.82
C MET A 72 2.29 -1.21 -9.59
N PHE A 73 2.14 -2.48 -9.97
CA PHE A 73 3.14 -3.19 -10.76
C PHE A 73 2.66 -3.37 -12.20
N LEU A 74 3.33 -2.68 -13.13
CA LEU A 74 3.10 -2.80 -14.57
C LEU A 74 4.29 -3.50 -15.22
N CYS A 75 4.02 -4.46 -16.11
CA CYS A 75 5.07 -5.12 -16.87
C CYS A 75 5.68 -4.18 -17.92
N GLU A 76 6.97 -4.35 -18.20
CA GLU A 76 7.71 -3.46 -19.11
C GLU A 76 7.14 -3.45 -20.53
N GLN A 77 6.58 -4.57 -20.99
CA GLN A 77 5.94 -4.63 -22.30
C GLN A 77 4.69 -3.75 -22.36
N ALA A 78 3.81 -3.84 -21.36
CA ALA A 78 2.60 -3.03 -21.32
C ALA A 78 2.91 -1.53 -21.21
N LYS A 79 3.90 -1.16 -20.39
CA LYS A 79 4.37 0.23 -20.32
C LYS A 79 4.81 0.75 -21.69
N LYS A 80 5.65 0.00 -22.41
CA LYS A 80 6.14 0.40 -23.74
C LYS A 80 5.03 0.58 -24.76
N GLU A 81 4.01 -0.26 -24.73
CA GLU A 81 2.87 -0.16 -25.64
C GLU A 81 2.02 1.07 -25.34
N VAL A 82 1.61 1.25 -24.09
CA VAL A 82 0.73 2.35 -23.68
C VAL A 82 1.44 3.71 -23.75
N PHE A 83 2.63 3.82 -23.19
CA PHE A 83 3.32 5.12 -23.05
C PHE A 83 3.91 5.64 -24.35
N ARG A 84 4.21 4.75 -25.32
CA ARG A 84 4.61 5.18 -26.67
C ARG A 84 3.50 5.96 -27.36
N GLU A 85 2.25 5.54 -27.19
CA GLU A 85 1.10 6.22 -27.78
C GLU A 85 0.70 7.46 -26.98
N LYS A 86 0.84 7.40 -25.65
CA LYS A 86 0.37 8.43 -24.71
C LYS A 86 1.47 8.81 -23.73
N ALA A 87 2.40 9.68 -24.15
CA ALA A 87 3.51 10.11 -23.30
C ALA A 87 3.04 10.71 -21.96
N TRP A 88 1.96 11.48 -21.95
CA TRP A 88 1.38 12.05 -20.74
C TRP A 88 0.93 10.99 -19.70
N ALA A 89 0.59 9.78 -20.14
CA ALA A 89 0.18 8.71 -19.23
C ALA A 89 1.39 8.18 -18.43
N GLU A 90 2.61 8.31 -18.96
CA GLU A 90 3.83 8.00 -18.21
C GLU A 90 4.01 9.00 -17.06
N ASP A 91 3.87 10.30 -17.33
CA ASP A 91 3.96 11.34 -16.31
C ASP A 91 2.90 11.15 -15.21
N ALA A 92 1.64 10.90 -15.60
CA ALA A 92 0.56 10.61 -14.66
C ALA A 92 0.85 9.35 -13.82
N TRP A 93 1.45 8.32 -14.42
CA TRP A 93 1.86 7.12 -13.68
C TRP A 93 3.00 7.40 -12.70
N GLU A 94 3.97 8.24 -13.07
CA GLU A 94 5.03 8.68 -12.15
C GLU A 94 4.48 9.45 -10.96
N GLU A 95 3.50 10.33 -11.17
CA GLU A 95 2.82 11.06 -10.11
C GLU A 95 2.12 10.11 -9.11
N LEU A 96 1.38 9.12 -9.62
CA LEU A 96 0.77 8.08 -8.78
C LEU A 96 1.82 7.30 -7.97
N LYS A 97 2.98 6.99 -8.58
CA LYS A 97 4.10 6.35 -7.86
C LYS A 97 4.71 7.25 -6.79
N GLN A 98 4.81 8.57 -7.01
CA GLN A 98 5.28 9.48 -5.96
C GLN A 98 4.28 9.57 -4.81
N ARG A 99 2.97 9.68 -5.11
CA ARG A 99 1.91 9.70 -4.10
C ARG A 99 1.90 8.44 -3.25
N LYS A 100 2.08 7.26 -3.87
CA LYS A 100 2.19 5.98 -3.15
C LYS A 100 3.22 6.04 -2.01
N LYS A 101 4.33 6.75 -2.19
CA LYS A 101 5.41 6.83 -1.20
C LYS A 101 4.92 7.43 0.13
N LEU A 102 3.96 8.34 0.09
CA LEU A 102 3.35 8.93 1.30
C LEU A 102 2.66 7.89 2.18
N TYR A 103 2.27 6.74 1.62
CA TYR A 103 1.57 5.68 2.34
C TYR A 103 2.48 4.54 2.79
N THR A 104 3.57 4.26 2.06
CA THR A 104 4.35 3.03 2.27
C THR A 104 5.87 3.20 2.33
N TRP A 105 6.42 4.39 2.05
CA TRP A 105 7.88 4.55 1.93
C TRP A 105 8.52 4.93 3.28
N PRO A 106 9.41 4.10 3.84
CA PRO A 106 9.82 4.18 5.25
C PRO A 106 10.96 5.17 5.51
N ASP A 107 11.16 6.18 4.66
CA ASP A 107 12.12 7.27 4.94
C ASP A 107 11.56 8.33 5.91
N ARG A 108 10.25 8.24 6.20
CA ARG A 108 9.48 9.14 7.06
C ARG A 108 8.32 8.34 7.70
N PRO A 109 7.61 8.92 8.68
CA PRO A 109 6.32 8.38 9.11
C PRO A 109 5.30 8.39 7.96
N VAL A 110 4.65 7.25 7.71
CA VAL A 110 3.65 7.08 6.65
C VAL A 110 2.33 6.52 7.19
N LEU A 111 1.26 6.60 6.41
CA LEU A 111 -0.06 6.09 6.82
C LEU A 111 -0.01 4.64 7.32
N PHE A 112 0.77 3.76 6.67
CA PHE A 112 0.84 2.36 7.07
C PHE A 112 1.53 2.17 8.42
N ASP A 113 2.38 3.10 8.86
CA ASP A 113 2.91 3.09 10.23
C ASP A 113 1.77 3.21 11.23
N ASP A 114 0.95 4.22 11.03
CA ASP A 114 -0.16 4.51 11.91
C ASP A 114 -1.20 3.39 11.95
N LEU A 115 -1.48 2.76 10.80
CA LEU A 115 -2.42 1.65 10.71
C LEU A 115 -1.88 0.41 11.42
N GLU A 116 -0.61 0.04 11.21
CA GLU A 116 0.01 -1.06 11.94
C GLU A 116 0.00 -0.78 13.45
N ARG A 117 0.38 0.43 13.87
CA ARG A 117 0.36 0.87 15.27
C ARG A 117 -1.01 0.70 15.89
N TYR A 118 -2.07 1.09 15.18
CA TYR A 118 -3.45 0.96 15.63
C TYR A 118 -3.80 -0.49 16.01
N PHE A 119 -3.43 -1.46 15.16
CA PHE A 119 -3.66 -2.88 15.46
C PHE A 119 -2.77 -3.37 16.61
N MET A 120 -1.50 -2.95 16.64
CA MET A 120 -0.56 -3.32 17.70
C MET A 120 -1.00 -2.84 19.09
N ASP A 121 -1.50 -1.60 19.18
CA ASP A 121 -1.98 -1.01 20.43
C ASP A 121 -3.26 -1.71 20.93
N ALA A 122 -4.05 -2.28 20.00
CA ALA A 122 -5.18 -3.16 20.30
C ALA A 122 -4.78 -4.62 20.63
N GLY A 123 -3.47 -4.92 20.72
CA GLY A 123 -2.95 -6.24 21.07
C GLY A 123 -2.86 -7.24 19.90
N TYR A 124 -3.08 -6.79 18.67
CA TYR A 124 -2.94 -7.62 17.48
C TYR A 124 -1.52 -7.55 16.91
N SER A 125 -1.03 -8.66 16.35
CA SER A 125 0.29 -8.70 15.71
C SER A 125 0.26 -9.66 14.53
N SER A 126 0.97 -9.28 13.46
CA SER A 126 1.15 -10.11 12.28
C SER A 126 2.58 -9.95 11.75
N PRO A 127 3.19 -11.03 11.22
CA PRO A 127 4.48 -10.94 10.54
C PRO A 127 4.47 -10.02 9.31
N LEU A 128 3.28 -9.69 8.78
CA LEU A 128 3.10 -8.81 7.62
C LEU A 128 3.05 -7.31 7.99
N MET A 129 3.14 -6.96 9.27
CA MET A 129 3.28 -5.57 9.73
C MET A 129 4.73 -5.08 9.53
N TYR A 130 5.14 -4.99 8.27
CA TYR A 130 6.55 -4.78 7.90
C TYR A 130 7.12 -3.47 8.40
N LEU A 131 6.31 -2.41 8.52
CA LEU A 131 6.80 -1.08 8.90
C LEU A 131 7.24 -1.04 10.38
N HIS A 132 6.73 -1.96 11.19
CA HIS A 132 7.08 -2.15 12.61
C HIS A 132 7.92 -3.39 12.89
N ASN A 133 7.87 -4.42 12.04
CA ASN A 133 8.54 -5.69 12.28
C ASN A 133 9.81 -5.91 11.44
N SER A 134 10.01 -5.17 10.33
CA SER A 134 11.19 -5.35 9.49
C SER A 134 12.40 -4.57 10.03
N PRO A 135 13.49 -5.24 10.47
CA PRO A 135 14.68 -4.56 10.97
C PRO A 135 15.32 -3.62 9.95
N GLY A 136 15.22 -3.98 8.66
CA GLY A 136 15.72 -3.16 7.56
C GLY A 136 14.94 -1.86 7.41
N LEU A 137 13.61 -1.92 7.44
CA LEU A 137 12.77 -0.71 7.29
C LEU A 137 12.86 0.18 8.52
N LEU A 138 12.95 -0.40 9.72
CA LEU A 138 13.19 0.35 10.96
C LEU A 138 14.50 1.14 10.89
N ARG A 139 15.56 0.54 10.34
CA ARG A 139 16.86 1.24 10.15
C ARG A 139 16.74 2.39 9.14
N VAL A 140 16.07 2.19 8.02
CA VAL A 140 15.85 3.26 7.02
C VAL A 140 15.09 4.43 7.64
N LYS A 141 14.07 4.15 8.44
CA LYS A 141 13.27 5.18 9.13
C LYS A 141 14.08 5.97 10.15
N GLN A 142 14.94 5.30 10.92
CA GLN A 142 15.86 5.97 11.86
C GLN A 142 16.82 6.92 11.12
N LEU A 143 17.35 6.49 9.97
CA LEU A 143 18.25 7.32 9.18
C LEU A 143 17.54 8.53 8.55
N GLY A 144 16.31 8.35 8.05
CA GLY A 144 15.53 9.44 7.45
C GLY A 144 14.97 10.46 8.46
N THR A 145 14.80 10.06 9.72
CA THR A 145 14.34 10.94 10.81
C THR A 145 15.48 11.61 11.59
N THR A 146 16.75 11.26 11.31
CA THR A 146 17.91 11.88 11.96
C THR A 146 18.19 13.25 11.34
N PRO A 147 18.20 14.35 12.12
CA PRO A 147 18.61 15.66 11.62
C PRO A 147 20.07 15.62 11.16
N LEU A 148 20.37 16.23 10.00
CA LEU A 148 21.71 16.35 9.40
C LEU A 148 22.79 16.97 10.31
N SER A 149 22.45 17.43 11.51
CA SER A 149 23.36 18.04 12.49
C SER A 149 24.10 17.05 13.39
N ARG A 150 23.99 15.72 13.18
CA ARG A 150 24.61 14.70 14.06
C ARG A 150 25.56 13.71 13.37
N VAL A 151 25.93 13.94 12.11
CA VAL A 151 27.05 13.21 11.51
C VAL A 151 28.33 13.96 11.85
N LYS A 152 28.99 13.56 12.94
CA LYS A 152 30.40 13.90 13.22
C LYS A 152 31.30 12.87 12.57
#